data_AF-A0A8J6IM99-F1
#
_entry.id   AF-A0A8J6IM99-F1
#
_cell.length_a   1.000
_cell.length_b   1.000
_cell.length_c   1.000
_cell.angle_alpha   90.00
_cell.angle_beta   90.00
_cell.angle_gamma   90.00
#
_symmetry.space_group_name_H-M   'P 1'
#
loop_
_entity.id
_entity.type
_entity.pdbx_description
1 polymer ?
#
loop_
_entity_poly.entity_id
_entity_poly.type
_entity_poly.pdbx_seq_one_letter_code
_entity_poly.pdbx_strand_id
1 'polypeptide(L)' 'MADYQNPISGASRIECGNYRGHDLGQCRQYAQKMCGMLQNWSEEQLTCLS' A
#
# COMPACT_ATOMS: atom_id res chain seq x y z
N MET A 1 5.11 -3.70 2.68
CA MET A 1 3.86 -3.56 3.47
C MET A 1 3.15 -4.88 3.71
N ALA A 2 3.24 -5.86 2.81
CA ALA A 2 2.60 -7.18 2.98
C ALA A 2 2.82 -7.80 4.38
N ASP A 3 4.04 -7.73 4.89
CA ASP A 3 4.41 -8.32 6.19
C ASP A 3 4.56 -7.30 7.32
N TYR A 4 4.10 -6.05 7.12
CA TYR A 4 4.25 -5.01 8.13
C TYR A 4 3.32 -5.25 9.32
N GLN A 5 3.88 -5.47 10.51
CA GLN A 5 3.11 -5.86 11.69
C GLN A 5 2.89 -4.75 12.72
N ASN A 6 3.63 -3.66 12.62
CA ASN A 6 3.57 -2.57 13.60
C ASN A 6 2.30 -1.71 13.40
N PRO A 7 1.95 -0.88 14.39
CA PRO A 7 0.90 0.12 14.23
C PRO A 7 1.20 1.07 13.07
N ILE A 8 0.14 1.56 12.40
CA ILE A 8 0.30 2.56 11.34
C ILE A 8 0.87 3.85 11.95
N SER A 9 2.06 4.24 11.49
CA SER A 9 2.71 5.47 11.90
C SER A 9 1.84 6.68 11.57
N GLY A 10 1.66 7.61 12.52
CA GLY A 10 0.85 8.80 12.32
C GLY A 10 -0.67 8.57 12.36
N ALA A 11 -1.15 7.35 12.65
CA ALA A 11 -2.58 7.07 12.83
C ALA A 11 -3.11 7.55 14.19
N SER A 12 -2.72 8.77 14.59
CA SER A 12 -3.20 9.45 15.79
C SER A 12 -4.02 10.69 15.41
N ARG A 13 -4.87 11.14 16.33
CA ARG A 13 -5.69 12.35 16.13
C ARG A 13 -4.85 13.60 15.86
N ILE A 14 -3.65 13.68 16.43
CA ILE A 14 -2.78 14.86 16.33
C ILE A 14 -2.07 14.89 14.97
N GLU A 15 -1.77 13.72 14.41
CA GLU A 15 -0.92 13.57 13.22
C GLU A 15 -1.72 13.35 11.92
N CYS A 16 -2.94 12.82 12.01
CA CYS A 16 -3.76 12.49 10.83
C CYS A 16 -5.19 13.02 10.96
N GLY A 17 -5.60 13.82 9.97
CA GLY A 17 -6.95 14.37 9.85
C GLY A 17 -8.06 13.31 9.73
N ASN A 18 -7.71 12.07 9.33
CA ASN A 18 -8.62 10.93 9.27
C ASN A 18 -8.01 9.66 9.92
N TYR A 19 -7.48 9.80 11.13
CA TYR A 19 -6.82 8.70 11.86
C TYR A 19 -7.69 7.45 12.09
N ARG A 20 -9.02 7.57 12.01
CA ARG A 20 -9.97 6.45 12.16
C ARG A 20 -10.22 5.70 10.86
N GLY A 21 -9.83 6.25 9.71
CA GLY A 21 -10.08 5.69 8.39
C GLY A 21 -9.04 4.67 7.92
N HIS A 22 -8.12 4.25 8.79
CA HIS A 22 -7.06 3.33 8.43
C HIS A 22 -7.46 1.86 8.66
N ASP A 23 -7.07 0.99 7.73
CA ASP A 23 -7.22 -0.46 7.85
C ASP A 23 -5.90 -1.15 7.45
N LEU A 24 -5.13 -1.58 8.46
CA LEU A 24 -3.85 -2.25 8.22
C LEU A 24 -4.02 -3.62 7.56
N GLY A 25 -5.09 -4.35 7.89
CA GLY A 25 -5.36 -5.67 7.33
C GLY A 25 -5.62 -5.58 5.83
N GLN A 26 -6.47 -4.64 5.42
CA GLN A 26 -6.78 -4.43 4.01
C GLN A 26 -5.57 -3.89 3.23
N CYS A 27 -4.75 -3.02 3.83
CA CYS A 27 -3.48 -2.58 3.25
C CYS A 27 -2.53 -3.75 2.97
N ARG A 28 -2.39 -4.72 3.88
CA ARG A 28 -1.54 -5.91 3.67
C ARG A 28 -2.02 -6.74 2.48
N GLN A 29 -3.33 -6.97 2.36
CA GLN A 29 -3.90 -7.73 1.24
C GLN A 29 -3.63 -7.04 -0.10
N TYR A 30 -3.79 -5.72 -0.17
CA TYR A 30 -3.47 -4.97 -1.39
C TYR A 30 -1.98 -5.01 -1.71
N ALA A 31 -1.12 -4.89 -0.70
CA ALA A 31 0.32 -5.00 -0.90
C ALA A 31 0.74 -6.38 -1.44
N GLN A 32 0.17 -7.47 -0.92
CA GLN A 32 0.43 -8.83 -1.42
C GLN A 32 0.02 -8.98 -2.89
N LYS A 33 -1.17 -8.50 -3.25
CA LYS A 33 -1.64 -8.49 -4.65
C LYS A 33 -0.71 -7.67 -5.55
N MET A 34 -0.30 -6.48 -5.10
CA MET A 34 0.61 -5.62 -5.84
C MET A 34 1.98 -6.26 -6.05
N CYS A 35 2.55 -6.90 -5.03
CA CYS A 35 3.81 -7.64 -5.16
C CYS A 35 3.73 -8.71 -6.25
N GLY A 36 2.61 -9.44 -6.34
CA GLY A 36 2.38 -10.41 -7.42
C GLY A 36 2.28 -9.76 -8.80
N MET A 37 1.52 -8.67 -8.92
CA MET A 37 1.38 -7.93 -10.19
C MET A 37 2.71 -7.33 -10.68
N LEU A 38 3.53 -6.83 -9.74
CA LEU A 38 4.80 -6.18 -10.05
C LEU A 38 5.99 -7.14 -10.10
N GLN A 39 5.83 -8.43 -9.79
CA GLN A 39 6.94 -9.39 -9.68
C GLN A 39 7.85 -9.41 -10.92
N ASN A 40 7.26 -9.25 -12.10
CA ASN A 40 7.98 -9.23 -13.38
C ASN A 40 7.78 -7.89 -14.12
N TRP A 41 7.43 -6.84 -13.39
CA TRP A 41 7.25 -5.53 -14.00
C TRP A 41 8.59 -4.92 -14.39
N SER A 42 8.67 -4.34 -15.59
CA SER A 42 9.83 -3.63 -16.11
C SER A 42 9.44 -2.31 -16.77
N GLU A 43 10.41 -1.41 -16.93
CA GLU A 43 10.17 -0.07 -17.51
C GLU A 43 9.67 -0.14 -18.96
N GLU A 44 9.99 -1.19 -19.71
CA GLU A 44 9.49 -1.41 -21.07
C GLU A 44 7.96 -1.59 -21.12
N GLN A 45 7.34 -1.95 -20.01
CA GLN A 45 5.88 -2.07 -19.87
C GLN A 45 5.21 -0.72 -19.58
N LEU A 46 5.97 0.36 -19.40
CA LEU A 46 5.45 1.71 -19.24
C LEU A 46 5.06 2.28 -20.61
N THR A 47 3.87 1.90 -21.09
CA THR A 47 3.34 2.39 -22.36
C THR A 47 2.46 3.62 -22.16
N CYS A 48 2.72 4.70 -22.90
CA CYS A 48 1.72 5.75 -23.10
C CYS A 48 0.72 5.26 -24.15
N LEU A 49 -0.58 5.33 -23.85
CA LEU A 49 -1.60 5.11 -24.88
C LEU A 49 -1.48 6.24 -25.91
N SER A 50 -1.06 5.90 -27.13
CA SER A 50 -1.09 6.77 -28.31
C SER A 50 -2.48 6.79 -28.92
#